data_AF-A0A378XF55-F1
#
_entry.id   AF-A0A378XF55-F1
#
_cell.length_a   1.000
_cell.length_b   1.000
_cell.length_c   1.000
_cell.angle_alpha   90.00
_cell.angle_beta   90.00
_cell.angle_gamma   90.00
#
_symmetry.space_group_name_H-M   'P 1'
#
loop_
_entity.id
_entity.type
_entity.pdbx_description
1 polymer ?
#
loop_
_entity_poly.entity_id
_entity_poly.type
_entity_poly.pdbx_seq_one_letter_code
_entity_poly.pdbx_strand_id
1 'polypeptide(L)'
;MIKVFVDLEKIKQIIKLFLDLKRIKFDDKNFHTNFNIDINVEAIELFEQLNVKLNCLNEAIVREDRVAVKAFMIYLRGSMMQISSLFYALHEDLDLLLESLSESHFDLESTRMPISQKYQNKFEKEGINLDVDLNIFKSIMHKLILFEETKIFDKIYPLEYQGDLNQFLVENINELGKNLEFFYCDFIHNRIINSKFFLQKSCGVLQRLFVFFDFLRDEIEGVLWADSTSFPDIPESYQIPDSYNYPKKML
;
A
#
# COMPACT_ATOMS: atom_id res chain seq x y z
N MET A 1 15.08 -8.58 -1.66
CA MET A 1 13.84 -9.23 -1.19
C MET A 1 13.66 -8.99 0.30
N ILE A 2 12.69 -8.14 0.67
CA ILE A 2 12.36 -7.87 2.08
C ILE A 2 11.22 -8.75 2.56
N LYS A 3 11.19 -9.03 3.86
CA LYS A 3 10.04 -9.61 4.55
C LYS A 3 9.63 -8.65 5.63
N VAL A 4 8.41 -8.15 5.54
CA VAL A 4 7.84 -7.30 6.58
C VAL A 4 6.66 -8.02 7.20
N PHE A 5 6.60 -8.01 8.53
CA PHE A 5 5.53 -8.62 9.31
C PHE A 5 4.54 -7.56 9.75
N VAL A 6 3.31 -7.63 9.25
CA VAL A 6 2.20 -6.77 9.66
C VAL A 6 0.89 -7.55 9.59
N ASP A 7 -0.07 -7.21 10.43
CA ASP A 7 -1.44 -7.71 10.31
C ASP A 7 -2.35 -6.53 10.01
N LEU A 8 -2.63 -6.28 8.73
CA LEU A 8 -3.48 -5.18 8.27
C LEU A 8 -4.94 -5.43 8.63
N GLU A 9 -5.37 -6.69 8.83
CA GLU A 9 -6.70 -7.01 9.34
C GLU A 9 -6.93 -6.47 10.76
N LYS A 10 -5.87 -6.14 11.53
CA LYS A 10 -6.01 -5.42 12.80
C LYS A 10 -6.75 -4.10 12.64
N ILE A 11 -6.63 -3.42 11.49
CA ILE A 11 -7.36 -2.17 11.22
C ILE A 11 -8.87 -2.41 11.24
N LYS A 12 -9.37 -3.41 10.52
CA LYS A 12 -10.79 -3.78 10.55
C LYS A 12 -11.26 -4.21 11.93
N GLN A 13 -10.42 -4.90 12.68
CA GLN A 13 -10.74 -5.31 14.05
C GLN A 13 -10.86 -4.10 14.99
N ILE A 14 -9.96 -3.13 14.87
CA ILE A 14 -9.99 -1.85 15.58
C ILE A 14 -11.28 -1.09 15.26
N ILE A 15 -11.66 -0.99 13.98
CA ILE A 15 -12.89 -0.35 13.53
C ILE A 15 -14.12 -1.01 14.17
N LYS A 16 -14.22 -2.33 14.09
CA LYS A 16 -15.34 -3.08 14.68
C LYS A 16 -15.42 -2.89 16.20
N LEU A 17 -14.27 -2.97 16.89
CA LEU A 17 -14.21 -2.74 18.33
C LEU A 17 -14.67 -1.33 18.71
N PHE A 18 -14.23 -0.31 17.96
CA PHE A 18 -14.63 1.08 18.19
C PHE A 18 -16.14 1.27 18.07
N LEU A 19 -16.74 0.76 16.98
CA LEU A 19 -18.17 0.84 16.73
C LEU A 19 -18.99 0.09 17.79
N ASP A 20 -18.56 -1.12 18.16
CA ASP A 20 -19.19 -1.92 19.21
C ASP A 20 -19.22 -1.16 20.55
N LEU A 21 -18.11 -0.50 20.93
CA LEU A 21 -18.04 0.30 22.15
C LEU A 21 -18.92 1.54 22.10
N LYS A 22 -19.04 2.18 20.93
CA LYS A 22 -19.95 3.30 20.71
C LYS A 22 -21.41 2.87 20.54
N ARG A 23 -21.69 1.57 20.51
CA ARG A 23 -23.02 1.00 20.18
C ARG A 23 -23.54 1.50 18.83
N ILE A 24 -22.62 1.78 17.90
CA ILE A 24 -22.95 2.15 16.52
C ILE A 24 -23.10 0.87 15.73
N LYS A 25 -24.20 0.75 14.97
CA LYS A 25 -24.42 -0.40 14.11
C LYS A 25 -23.39 -0.37 12.97
N PHE A 26 -22.66 -1.47 12.81
CA PHE A 26 -21.76 -1.66 11.67
C PHE A 26 -22.53 -1.71 10.35
N ASP A 27 -22.09 -0.90 9.38
CA ASP A 27 -22.54 -0.90 7.98
C ASP A 27 -21.27 -0.74 7.13
N ASP A 28 -21.00 -1.72 6.27
CA ASP A 28 -19.78 -1.79 5.47
C ASP A 28 -19.72 -0.68 4.41
N LYS A 29 -20.88 -0.14 4.01
CA LYS A 29 -20.98 0.94 3.01
C LYS A 29 -20.44 2.29 3.47
N ASN A 30 -20.24 2.45 4.78
CA ASN A 30 -19.70 3.68 5.36
C ASN A 30 -18.16 3.71 5.34
N PHE A 31 -17.52 2.66 4.85
CA PHE A 31 -16.08 2.51 4.84
C PHE A 31 -15.56 2.31 3.41
N HIS A 32 -14.36 2.82 3.17
CA HIS A 32 -13.65 2.68 1.89
C HIS A 32 -13.10 1.27 1.73
N THR A 33 -12.69 0.62 2.82
CA THR A 33 -12.17 -0.74 2.79
C THR A 33 -13.30 -1.75 2.60
N ASN A 34 -13.09 -2.75 1.74
CA ASN A 34 -14.01 -3.87 1.63
C ASN A 34 -13.89 -4.82 2.83
N PHE A 35 -14.87 -4.79 3.72
CA PHE A 35 -14.92 -5.65 4.91
C PHE A 35 -15.21 -7.13 4.64
N ASN A 36 -15.53 -7.52 3.40
CA ASN A 36 -15.80 -8.90 2.99
C ASN A 36 -14.58 -9.63 2.43
N ILE A 37 -13.48 -8.91 2.17
CA ILE A 37 -12.21 -9.47 1.70
C ILE A 37 -11.23 -9.53 2.89
N ASP A 38 -10.24 -10.42 2.85
CA ASP A 38 -9.12 -10.39 3.80
C ASP A 38 -8.02 -9.45 3.25
N ILE A 39 -7.79 -8.30 3.89
CA ILE A 39 -6.81 -7.29 3.46
C ILE A 39 -5.41 -7.88 3.42
N ASN A 40 -5.10 -8.79 4.33
CA ASN A 40 -3.78 -9.42 4.37
C ASN A 40 -3.54 -10.21 3.08
N VAL A 41 -4.55 -10.94 2.62
CA VAL A 41 -4.50 -11.69 1.35
C VAL A 41 -4.42 -10.72 0.17
N GLU A 42 -5.26 -9.69 0.14
CA GLU A 42 -5.25 -8.66 -0.92
C GLU A 42 -3.88 -7.97 -1.02
N ALA A 43 -3.29 -7.58 0.11
CA ALA A 43 -1.96 -6.97 0.14
C ALA A 43 -0.89 -7.92 -0.41
N ILE A 44 -0.88 -9.19 0.01
CA ILE A 44 0.06 -10.19 -0.54
C ILE A 44 -0.07 -10.27 -2.06
N GLU A 45 -1.30 -10.43 -2.56
CA GLU A 45 -1.56 -10.55 -4.00
C GLU A 45 -1.09 -9.31 -4.78
N LEU A 46 -1.33 -8.11 -4.25
CA LEU A 46 -0.90 -6.86 -4.87
C LEU A 46 0.62 -6.73 -4.92
N PHE A 47 1.32 -7.07 -3.84
CA PHE A 47 2.79 -7.01 -3.78
C PHE A 47 3.46 -8.09 -4.65
N GLU A 48 2.91 -9.30 -4.68
CA GLU A 48 3.37 -10.36 -5.59
C GLU A 48 3.22 -9.93 -7.06
N GLN A 49 2.07 -9.37 -7.42
CA GLN A 49 1.83 -8.82 -8.76
C GLN A 49 2.81 -7.71 -9.11
N LEU A 50 3.08 -6.79 -8.18
CA LEU A 50 4.05 -5.72 -8.38
C LEU A 50 5.44 -6.30 -8.66
N ASN A 51 5.87 -7.29 -7.89
CA ASN A 51 7.17 -7.93 -8.05
C ASN A 51 7.31 -8.63 -9.41
N VAL A 52 6.29 -9.38 -9.82
CA VAL A 52 6.23 -9.99 -11.16
C VAL A 52 6.39 -8.94 -12.25
N LYS A 53 5.61 -7.85 -12.18
CA LYS A 53 5.63 -6.77 -13.20
C LYS A 53 6.95 -6.03 -13.24
N LEU A 54 7.60 -5.78 -12.09
CA LEU A 54 8.96 -5.24 -12.03
C LEU A 54 9.96 -6.15 -12.75
N ASN A 55 9.91 -7.46 -12.48
CA ASN A 55 10.82 -8.43 -13.10
C ASN A 55 10.61 -8.53 -14.61
N CYS A 56 9.36 -8.61 -15.06
CA CYS A 56 9.04 -8.66 -16.50
C CYS A 56 9.45 -7.37 -17.22
N LEU A 57 9.23 -6.20 -16.61
CA LEU A 57 9.69 -4.93 -17.18
C LEU A 57 11.21 -4.90 -17.31
N ASN A 58 11.94 -5.28 -16.26
CA ASN A 58 13.39 -5.35 -16.29
C ASN A 58 13.90 -6.31 -17.39
N GLU A 59 13.24 -7.45 -17.58
CA GLU A 59 13.55 -8.39 -18.64
C GLU A 59 13.27 -7.83 -20.04
N ALA A 60 12.13 -7.16 -20.23
CA ALA A 60 11.79 -6.51 -21.50
C ALA A 60 12.80 -5.45 -21.91
N ILE A 61 13.30 -4.67 -20.94
CA ILE A 61 14.37 -3.68 -21.18
C ILE A 61 15.65 -4.38 -21.64
N VAL A 62 16.07 -5.46 -20.96
CA VAL A 62 17.29 -6.21 -21.31
C VAL A 62 17.20 -6.83 -22.71
N ARG A 63 15.99 -7.23 -23.14
CA ARG A 63 15.73 -7.78 -24.47
C ARG A 63 15.51 -6.72 -25.54
N GLU A 64 15.53 -5.44 -25.16
CA GLU A 64 15.22 -4.29 -26.02
C GLU A 64 13.84 -4.36 -26.71
N ASP A 65 12.89 -5.06 -26.08
CA ASP A 65 11.54 -5.23 -26.59
C ASP A 65 10.67 -4.01 -26.23
N ARG A 66 10.73 -2.97 -27.06
CA ARG A 66 10.08 -1.67 -26.78
C ARG A 66 8.57 -1.78 -26.58
N VAL A 67 7.90 -2.71 -27.27
CA VAL A 67 6.45 -2.91 -27.11
C VAL A 67 6.15 -3.53 -25.75
N ALA A 68 6.90 -4.58 -25.36
CA ALA A 68 6.77 -5.18 -24.04
C ALA A 68 7.12 -4.19 -22.91
N VAL A 69 8.16 -3.36 -23.09
CA VAL A 69 8.53 -2.32 -22.13
C VAL A 69 7.34 -1.39 -21.88
N LYS A 70 6.73 -0.83 -22.93
CA LYS A 70 5.56 0.04 -22.81
C LYS A 70 4.39 -0.67 -22.13
N ALA A 71 4.10 -1.91 -22.53
CA ALA A 71 3.02 -2.71 -21.93
C ALA A 71 3.25 -2.95 -20.43
N PHE A 72 4.45 -3.38 -20.04
CA PHE A 72 4.77 -3.63 -18.63
C PHE A 72 4.85 -2.36 -17.80
N MET A 73 5.25 -1.21 -18.35
CA MET A 73 5.12 0.08 -17.66
C MET A 73 3.67 0.42 -17.32
N ILE A 74 2.73 0.20 -18.26
CA ILE A 74 1.29 0.40 -18.02
C ILE A 74 0.80 -0.52 -16.90
N TYR A 75 1.16 -1.81 -16.94
CA TYR A 75 0.77 -2.76 -15.89
C TYR A 75 1.39 -2.44 -14.54
N LEU A 76 2.66 -2.02 -14.53
CA LEU A 76 3.36 -1.63 -13.32
C LEU A 76 2.69 -0.41 -12.68
N ARG A 77 2.35 0.61 -13.48
CA ARG A 77 1.58 1.78 -13.04
C ARG A 77 0.25 1.38 -12.40
N GLY A 78 -0.51 0.50 -13.05
CA GLY A 78 -1.78 0.00 -12.51
C GLY A 78 -1.61 -0.66 -11.14
N SER A 79 -0.53 -1.41 -10.94
CA SER A 79 -0.26 -2.11 -9.67
C SER A 79 0.11 -1.16 -8.55
N MET A 80 0.93 -0.15 -8.85
CA MET A 80 1.27 0.90 -7.89
C MET A 80 0.03 1.69 -7.48
N MET A 81 -0.86 1.98 -8.43
CA MET A 81 -2.14 2.63 -8.15
C MET A 81 -3.05 1.77 -7.26
N GLN A 82 -3.10 0.45 -7.46
CA GLN A 82 -3.86 -0.46 -6.61
C GLN A 82 -3.32 -0.52 -5.17
N ILE A 83 -1.99 -0.63 -5.00
CA ILE A 83 -1.35 -0.62 -3.68
C ILE A 83 -1.57 0.73 -2.98
N SER A 84 -1.41 1.83 -3.72
CA SER A 84 -1.71 3.17 -3.22
C SER A 84 -3.16 3.30 -2.75
N SER A 85 -4.11 2.81 -3.54
CA SER A 85 -5.54 2.81 -3.22
C SER A 85 -5.86 1.99 -1.97
N LEU A 86 -5.18 0.86 -1.77
CA LEU A 86 -5.31 0.07 -0.55
C LEU A 86 -4.92 0.89 0.69
N PHE A 87 -3.73 1.53 0.68
CA PHE A 87 -3.29 2.33 1.83
C PHE A 87 -4.16 3.58 2.03
N TYR A 88 -4.65 4.18 0.96
CA TYR A 88 -5.60 5.28 1.03
C TYR A 88 -6.93 4.86 1.67
N ALA A 89 -7.53 3.74 1.26
CA ALA A 89 -8.77 3.26 1.85
C ALA A 89 -8.63 2.97 3.36
N LEU A 90 -7.51 2.36 3.76
CA LEU A 90 -7.21 2.13 5.17
C LEU A 90 -6.99 3.45 5.94
N HIS A 91 -6.35 4.44 5.30
CA HIS A 91 -6.15 5.78 5.87
C HIS A 91 -7.49 6.45 6.17
N GLU A 92 -8.36 6.58 5.17
CA GLU A 92 -9.66 7.24 5.31
C GLU A 92 -10.49 6.57 6.41
N ASP A 93 -10.51 5.24 6.43
CA ASP A 93 -11.28 4.51 7.44
C ASP A 93 -10.74 4.76 8.87
N LEU A 94 -9.42 4.84 9.06
CA LEU A 94 -8.86 5.18 10.37
C LEU A 94 -9.03 6.66 10.73
N ASP A 95 -9.04 7.55 9.75
CA ASP A 95 -9.24 8.98 9.96
C ASP A 95 -10.67 9.28 10.42
N LEU A 96 -11.68 8.61 9.85
CA LEU A 96 -13.06 8.66 10.34
C LEU A 96 -13.18 8.27 11.82
N LEU A 97 -12.43 7.25 12.25
CA LEU A 97 -12.35 6.86 13.66
C LEU A 97 -11.69 7.94 14.52
N LEU A 98 -10.64 8.57 13.99
CA LEU A 98 -9.90 9.62 14.68
C LEU A 98 -10.74 10.88 14.89
N GLU A 99 -11.51 11.28 13.87
CA GLU A 99 -12.48 12.37 13.98
C GLU A 99 -13.51 12.06 15.08
N SER A 100 -14.04 10.83 15.08
CA SER A 100 -15.00 10.36 16.10
C SER A 100 -14.42 10.33 17.52
N LEU A 101 -13.10 10.13 17.68
CA LEU A 101 -12.39 10.23 18.96
C LEU A 101 -12.14 11.68 19.41
N SER A 102 -12.23 12.63 18.48
CA SER A 102 -11.95 14.04 18.73
C SER A 102 -13.17 14.81 19.24
N GLU A 103 -14.38 14.28 19.04
CA GLU A 103 -15.61 14.85 19.56
C GLU A 103 -15.68 14.71 21.09
N SER A 104 -15.90 15.83 21.78
CA SER A 104 -15.74 16.07 23.23
C SER A 104 -16.70 15.30 24.16
N HIS A 105 -17.39 14.28 23.66
CA HIS A 105 -18.45 13.54 24.36
C HIS A 105 -18.12 12.06 24.53
N PHE A 106 -16.83 11.71 24.65
CA PHE A 106 -16.46 10.40 25.16
C PHE A 106 -16.84 10.33 26.65
N ASP A 107 -18.09 9.95 26.90
CA ASP A 107 -18.62 9.78 28.25
C ASP A 107 -17.93 8.60 28.93
N LEU A 108 -16.88 8.93 29.69
CA LEU A 108 -15.97 8.01 30.39
C LEU A 108 -16.71 7.08 31.38
N GLU A 109 -17.95 7.40 31.76
CA GLU A 109 -18.75 6.54 32.64
C GLU A 109 -19.37 5.34 31.89
N SER A 110 -19.62 5.46 30.59
CA SER A 110 -20.18 4.38 29.75
C SER A 110 -19.14 3.29 29.37
N THR A 111 -17.84 3.59 29.47
CA THR A 111 -16.72 2.71 29.12
C THR A 111 -16.18 1.86 30.30
N ARG A 112 -16.84 1.88 31.47
CA ARG A 112 -16.54 0.97 32.59
C ARG A 112 -16.94 -0.49 32.34
N MET A 113 -17.49 -0.83 31.18
CA MET A 113 -17.66 -2.24 30.83
C MET A 113 -16.25 -2.84 30.63
N PRO A 114 -15.89 -3.92 31.35
CA PRO A 114 -14.69 -4.66 31.00
C PRO A 114 -14.87 -5.09 29.54
N ILE A 115 -13.96 -4.65 28.67
CA ILE A 115 -13.94 -5.09 27.28
C ILE A 115 -13.91 -6.59 27.35
N SER A 116 -15.04 -7.19 26.96
CA SER A 116 -15.32 -8.59 27.25
C SER A 116 -14.15 -9.44 26.78
N GLN A 117 -13.86 -10.53 27.49
CA GLN A 117 -12.87 -11.56 27.12
C GLN A 117 -12.94 -11.96 25.63
N LYS A 118 -14.06 -11.71 24.95
CA LYS A 118 -14.29 -11.79 23.49
C LYS A 118 -13.20 -11.15 22.62
N TYR A 119 -12.55 -10.06 23.06
CA TYR A 119 -11.52 -9.38 22.27
C TYR A 119 -10.09 -9.67 22.74
N GLN A 120 -9.89 -10.09 24.00
CA GLN A 120 -8.56 -10.39 24.55
C GLN A 120 -7.84 -11.53 23.83
N ASN A 121 -8.59 -12.53 23.32
CA ASN A 121 -8.01 -13.72 22.68
C ASN A 121 -7.94 -13.64 21.13
N LYS A 122 -8.31 -12.51 20.51
CA LYS A 122 -8.55 -12.46 19.05
C LYS A 122 -7.42 -11.85 18.20
N PHE A 123 -6.36 -11.34 18.84
CA PHE A 123 -5.23 -10.69 18.16
C PHE A 123 -4.04 -11.64 17.90
N GLU A 124 -4.20 -12.95 18.08
CA GLU A 124 -3.15 -13.96 17.87
C GLU A 124 -3.02 -14.43 16.41
N LYS A 125 -3.43 -13.63 15.42
CA LYS A 125 -3.20 -14.00 14.00
C LYS A 125 -1.77 -13.71 13.58
N GLU A 126 -1.21 -14.67 12.83
CA GLU A 126 0.07 -14.56 12.13
C GLU A 126 -0.01 -13.41 11.13
N GLY A 127 0.86 -12.41 11.27
CA GLY A 127 1.01 -11.34 10.29
C GLY A 127 1.48 -11.88 8.94
N ILE A 128 1.34 -11.06 7.90
CA ILE A 128 1.76 -11.41 6.54
C ILE A 128 3.24 -11.16 6.34
N ASN A 129 3.83 -11.89 5.39
CA ASN A 129 5.13 -11.57 4.82
C ASN A 129 4.90 -10.94 3.45
N LEU A 130 5.18 -9.64 3.32
CA LEU A 130 5.21 -8.99 2.01
C LEU A 130 6.56 -9.26 1.35
N ASP A 131 6.54 -9.95 0.22
CA ASP A 131 7.71 -10.28 -0.59
C ASP A 131 7.81 -9.32 -1.78
N VAL A 132 8.67 -8.30 -1.65
CA VAL A 132 8.93 -7.33 -2.72
C VAL A 132 10.39 -6.88 -2.70
N ASP A 133 10.88 -6.42 -3.86
CA ASP A 133 12.15 -5.72 -3.98
C ASP A 133 11.98 -4.41 -4.76
N LEU A 134 11.60 -3.37 -4.04
CA LEU A 134 11.43 -2.03 -4.59
C LEU A 134 12.75 -1.39 -5.02
N ASN A 135 13.90 -1.84 -4.52
CA ASN A 135 15.18 -1.30 -5.00
C ASN A 135 15.47 -1.68 -6.46
N ILE A 136 14.84 -2.75 -6.98
CA ILE A 136 14.87 -3.06 -8.42
C ILE A 136 14.26 -1.92 -9.24
N PHE A 137 13.23 -1.24 -8.72
CA PHE A 137 12.60 -0.10 -9.39
C PHE A 137 13.62 0.97 -9.77
N LYS A 138 14.55 1.32 -8.87
CA LYS A 138 15.60 2.31 -9.17
C LYS A 138 16.44 1.90 -10.38
N SER A 139 16.83 0.63 -10.43
CA SER A 139 17.61 0.09 -11.54
C SER A 139 16.81 0.13 -12.83
N ILE A 140 15.53 -0.23 -12.79
CA ILE A 140 14.61 -0.14 -13.93
C ILE A 140 14.51 1.29 -14.44
N MET A 141 14.27 2.26 -13.55
CA MET A 141 14.15 3.67 -13.95
C MET A 141 15.42 4.17 -14.62
N HIS A 142 16.59 3.86 -14.05
CA HIS A 142 17.86 4.22 -14.67
C HIS A 142 18.05 3.57 -16.05
N LYS A 143 17.68 2.29 -16.20
CA LYS A 143 17.73 1.61 -17.50
C LYS A 143 16.76 2.21 -18.50
N LEU A 144 15.54 2.56 -18.11
CA LEU A 144 14.55 3.21 -18.97
C LEU A 144 15.05 4.56 -19.49
N ILE A 145 15.71 5.35 -18.64
CA ILE A 145 16.32 6.63 -19.03
C ILE A 145 17.40 6.42 -20.09
N LEU A 146 18.26 5.41 -19.93
CA LEU A 146 19.28 5.06 -20.91
C LEU A 146 18.66 4.49 -22.19
N PHE A 147 17.58 3.72 -22.06
CA PHE A 147 16.84 3.10 -23.16
C PHE A 147 16.20 4.12 -24.12
N GLU A 148 15.77 5.27 -23.59
CA GLU A 148 15.22 6.40 -24.37
C GLU A 148 16.27 7.45 -24.75
N GLU A 149 17.57 7.12 -24.64
CA GLU A 149 18.70 7.96 -25.09
C GLU A 149 18.67 9.40 -24.55
N THR A 150 18.45 9.58 -23.23
CA THR A 150 18.51 10.88 -22.52
C THR A 150 17.49 11.97 -22.94
N LYS A 151 16.56 11.69 -23.86
CA LYS A 151 15.55 12.67 -24.32
C LYS A 151 14.55 13.09 -23.23
N ILE A 152 14.50 12.37 -22.12
CA ILE A 152 13.55 12.57 -21.01
C ILE A 152 13.98 13.74 -20.08
N PHE A 153 15.22 14.23 -20.17
CA PHE A 153 15.78 15.18 -19.17
C PHE A 153 15.32 16.64 -19.26
N ASP A 154 14.62 17.06 -20.31
CA ASP A 154 14.23 18.48 -20.42
C ASP A 154 13.12 18.87 -19.43
N LYS A 155 12.35 17.90 -18.91
CA LYS A 155 11.38 18.07 -17.83
C LYS A 155 11.11 16.72 -17.17
N ILE A 156 11.61 16.45 -15.95
CA ILE A 156 10.94 15.72 -14.84
C ILE A 156 11.93 15.13 -13.80
N TYR A 157 11.67 15.58 -12.56
CA TYR A 157 11.91 15.12 -11.19
C TYR A 157 13.16 14.32 -10.79
N PRO A 158 13.99 14.84 -9.85
CA PRO A 158 14.95 14.03 -9.14
C PRO A 158 14.20 13.29 -8.04
N LEU A 159 13.87 12.02 -8.27
CA LEU A 159 14.04 11.10 -7.17
C LEU A 159 15.50 11.27 -6.75
N GLU A 160 15.76 11.76 -5.55
CA GLU A 160 17.02 11.43 -4.90
C GLU A 160 16.95 9.91 -4.66
N TYR A 161 17.29 9.13 -5.70
CA TYR A 161 17.41 7.67 -5.70
C TYR A 161 18.44 7.17 -4.64
N GLN A 162 18.93 8.06 -3.77
CA GLN A 162 19.88 7.82 -2.70
C GLN A 162 19.27 6.99 -1.56
N GLY A 163 17.98 7.17 -1.21
CA GLY A 163 17.36 6.47 -0.09
C GLY A 163 16.91 5.04 -0.41
N ASP A 164 17.14 4.06 0.48
CA ASP A 164 16.72 2.66 0.29
C ASP A 164 15.18 2.52 0.33
N LEU A 165 14.57 2.16 -0.80
CA LEU A 165 13.10 2.07 -0.95
C LEU A 165 12.53 0.87 -0.18
N ASN A 166 13.30 -0.21 -0.08
CA ASN A 166 12.93 -1.37 0.71
C ASN A 166 12.94 -1.00 2.20
N GLN A 167 13.98 -0.29 2.65
CA GLN A 167 14.07 0.18 4.03
C GLN A 167 12.90 1.11 4.36
N PHE A 168 12.55 2.06 3.48
CA PHE A 168 11.40 2.93 3.66
C PHE A 168 10.10 2.14 3.88
N LEU A 169 9.82 1.13 3.04
CA LEU A 169 8.63 0.30 3.19
C LEU A 169 8.65 -0.47 4.51
N VAL A 170 9.77 -1.11 4.84
CA VAL A 170 9.94 -1.91 6.08
C VAL A 170 9.70 -1.06 7.31
N GLU A 171 10.33 0.12 7.38
CA GLU A 171 10.22 1.01 8.53
C GLU A 171 8.80 1.48 8.75
N ASN A 172 8.12 1.94 7.69
CA ASN A 172 6.74 2.42 7.79
C ASN A 172 5.76 1.29 8.14
N ILE A 173 5.84 0.12 7.50
CA ILE A 173 4.94 -0.99 7.82
C ILE A 173 5.16 -1.51 9.26
N ASN A 174 6.41 -1.58 9.73
CA ASN A 174 6.71 -1.94 11.12
C ASN A 174 6.21 -0.87 12.10
N GLU A 175 6.32 0.42 11.76
CA GLU A 175 5.79 1.52 12.55
C GLU A 175 4.26 1.44 12.66
N LEU A 176 3.57 1.16 11.54
CA LEU A 176 2.13 0.92 11.51
C LEU A 176 1.75 -0.21 12.48
N GLY A 177 2.39 -1.37 12.37
CA GLY A 177 2.12 -2.52 13.24
C GLY A 177 2.25 -2.17 14.72
N LYS A 178 3.34 -1.51 15.11
CA LYS A 178 3.56 -1.06 16.50
C LYS A 178 2.51 -0.05 16.96
N ASN A 179 2.17 0.93 16.12
CA ASN A 179 1.18 1.94 16.47
C ASN A 179 -0.22 1.31 16.65
N LEU A 180 -0.62 0.37 15.81
CA LEU A 180 -1.89 -0.36 15.96
C LEU A 180 -1.93 -1.21 17.23
N GLU A 181 -0.81 -1.84 17.61
CA GLU A 181 -0.70 -2.58 18.86
C GLU A 181 -0.82 -1.67 20.09
N PHE A 182 -0.11 -0.53 20.10
CA PHE A 182 -0.21 0.43 21.18
C PHE A 182 -1.60 1.08 21.25
N PHE A 183 -2.18 1.42 20.10
CA PHE A 183 -3.58 1.86 20.01
C PHE A 183 -4.48 0.85 20.71
N TYR A 184 -4.41 -0.42 20.30
CA TYR A 184 -5.28 -1.46 20.84
C TYR A 184 -5.08 -1.60 22.35
N CYS A 185 -3.83 -1.72 22.82
CA CYS A 185 -3.51 -1.84 24.24
C CYS A 185 -4.00 -0.65 25.06
N ASP A 186 -3.90 0.57 24.55
CA ASP A 186 -4.30 1.75 25.29
C ASP A 186 -5.82 1.93 25.25
N PHE A 187 -6.43 1.64 24.11
CA PHE A 187 -7.87 1.75 23.90
C PHE A 187 -8.61 0.76 24.79
N ILE A 188 -8.11 -0.48 24.93
CA ILE A 188 -8.77 -1.45 25.78
C ILE A 188 -8.67 -1.13 27.29
N HIS A 189 -7.67 -0.36 27.68
CA HIS A 189 -7.49 0.10 29.06
C HIS A 189 -8.09 1.49 29.28
N ASN A 190 -8.96 1.97 28.37
CA ASN A 190 -9.62 3.27 28.43
C ASN A 190 -8.62 4.46 28.50
N ARG A 191 -7.40 4.29 27.95
CA ARG A 191 -6.38 5.34 27.82
C ARG A 191 -6.59 6.11 26.52
N ILE A 192 -7.71 6.82 26.43
CA ILE A 192 -8.22 7.43 25.19
C ILE A 192 -7.24 8.44 24.58
N ILE A 193 -6.58 9.28 25.39
CA ILE A 193 -5.60 10.26 24.88
C ILE A 193 -4.46 9.57 24.14
N ASN A 194 -3.90 8.51 24.72
CA ASN A 194 -2.82 7.76 24.08
C ASN A 194 -3.34 6.99 22.86
N SER A 195 -4.54 6.42 22.95
CA SER A 195 -5.18 5.71 21.83
C SER A 195 -5.28 6.66 20.64
N LYS A 196 -5.81 7.87 20.86
CA LYS A 196 -5.88 8.91 19.83
C LYS A 196 -4.50 9.21 19.22
N PHE A 197 -3.48 9.37 20.06
CA PHE A 197 -2.11 9.62 19.59
C PHE A 197 -1.57 8.50 18.69
N PHE A 198 -1.76 7.23 19.05
CA PHE A 198 -1.30 6.10 18.23
C PHE A 198 -2.14 5.91 16.97
N LEU A 199 -3.44 6.23 17.01
CA LEU A 199 -4.28 6.25 15.82
C LEU A 199 -3.82 7.33 14.84
N GLN A 200 -3.57 8.56 15.32
CA GLN A 200 -3.00 9.65 14.52
C GLN A 200 -1.69 9.26 13.83
N LYS A 201 -0.79 8.60 14.57
CA LYS A 201 0.44 8.08 13.98
C LYS A 201 0.18 7.02 12.91
N SER A 202 -0.79 6.13 13.13
CA SER A 202 -1.19 5.11 12.15
C SER A 202 -1.70 5.75 10.85
N CYS A 203 -2.57 6.77 10.95
CA CYS A 203 -3.01 7.57 9.79
C CYS A 203 -1.80 8.19 9.08
N GLY A 204 -0.92 8.87 9.82
CA GLY A 204 0.28 9.48 9.23
C GLY A 204 1.20 8.48 8.52
N VAL A 205 1.32 7.24 9.01
CA VAL A 205 2.08 6.18 8.35
C VAL A 205 1.39 5.70 7.06
N LEU A 206 0.07 5.45 7.11
CA LEU A 206 -0.71 5.03 5.94
C LEU A 206 -0.67 6.10 4.84
N GLN A 207 -0.78 7.37 5.21
CA GLN A 207 -0.64 8.48 4.28
C GLN A 207 0.74 8.50 3.61
N ARG A 208 1.82 8.28 4.37
CA ARG A 208 3.18 8.18 3.80
C ARG A 208 3.30 7.03 2.82
N LEU A 209 2.72 5.87 3.13
CA LEU A 209 2.72 4.70 2.24
C LEU A 209 1.93 4.94 0.96
N PHE A 210 0.72 5.51 1.09
CA PHE A 210 -0.10 5.95 -0.05
C PHE A 210 0.69 6.90 -0.96
N VAL A 211 1.20 8.02 -0.42
CA VAL A 211 1.96 9.02 -1.19
C VAL A 211 3.19 8.41 -1.84
N PHE A 212 3.87 7.49 -1.15
CA PHE A 212 5.04 6.81 -1.68
C PHE A 212 4.73 5.99 -2.93
N PHE A 213 3.67 5.19 -2.94
CA PHE A 213 3.31 4.41 -4.14
C PHE A 213 2.72 5.28 -5.26
N ASP A 214 1.98 6.35 -4.92
CA ASP A 214 1.54 7.35 -5.89
C ASP A 214 2.71 8.03 -6.58
N PHE A 215 3.76 8.33 -5.83
CA PHE A 215 4.97 8.91 -6.38
C PHE A 215 5.72 7.94 -7.31
N LEU A 216 5.87 6.66 -6.93
CA LEU A 216 6.47 5.66 -7.83
C LEU A 216 5.67 5.48 -9.13
N ARG A 217 4.34 5.56 -9.04
CA ARG A 217 3.43 5.55 -10.20
C ARG A 217 3.71 6.76 -11.11
N ASP A 218 3.83 7.94 -10.52
CA ASP A 218 4.03 9.19 -11.25
C ASP A 218 5.38 9.23 -11.98
N GLU A 219 6.41 8.58 -11.44
CA GLU A 219 7.70 8.41 -12.12
C GLU A 219 7.57 7.56 -13.40
N ILE A 220 6.83 6.45 -13.33
CA ILE A 220 6.57 5.61 -14.50
C ILE A 220 5.72 6.37 -15.53
N GLU A 221 4.74 7.13 -15.06
CA GLU A 221 3.90 8.00 -15.88
C GLU A 221 4.73 9.07 -16.60
N GLY A 222 5.64 9.73 -15.89
CA GLY A 222 6.56 10.70 -16.45
C GLY A 222 7.42 10.13 -17.59
N VAL A 223 7.87 8.88 -17.46
CA VAL A 223 8.61 8.19 -18.54
C VAL A 223 7.70 7.69 -19.65
N LEU A 224 6.47 7.27 -19.36
CA LEU A 224 5.58 6.65 -20.35
C LEU A 224 4.97 7.66 -21.31
N TRP A 225 4.68 8.87 -20.81
CA TRP A 225 3.93 9.90 -21.53
C TRP A 225 4.70 11.21 -21.70
N ALA A 226 6.01 11.24 -21.45
CA ALA A 226 6.81 12.40 -21.83
C ALA A 226 6.71 12.64 -23.34
N ASP A 227 6.59 13.91 -23.73
CA ASP A 227 6.50 14.37 -25.12
C ASP A 227 7.69 13.89 -25.98
N SER A 228 8.81 13.59 -25.33
CA SER A 228 10.07 13.18 -25.93
C SER A 228 10.26 11.66 -26.05
N THR A 229 9.27 10.87 -25.62
CA THR A 229 9.34 9.40 -25.62
C THR A 229 9.20 8.84 -27.03
N SER A 230 9.87 7.72 -27.28
CA SER A 230 9.90 7.02 -28.57
C SER A 230 9.33 5.60 -28.49
N PHE A 231 8.54 5.31 -27.45
CA PHE A 231 7.91 4.00 -27.31
C PHE A 231 6.84 3.77 -28.39
N PRO A 232 6.86 2.61 -29.07
CA PRO A 232 5.90 2.29 -30.12
C PRO A 232 4.48 2.14 -29.57
N ASP A 233 3.47 2.22 -30.42
CA ASP A 233 2.12 1.84 -30.02
C ASP A 233 2.02 0.34 -29.72
N ILE A 234 1.14 -0.02 -28.79
CA ILE A 234 0.84 -1.43 -28.47
C ILE A 234 -0.21 -1.89 -29.47
N PRO A 235 0.08 -2.89 -30.32
CA PRO A 235 -0.92 -3.43 -31.25
C PRO A 235 -2.16 -3.95 -30.51
N GLU A 236 -3.36 -3.81 -31.07
CA GLU A 236 -4.60 -4.30 -30.45
C GLU A 236 -4.57 -5.82 -30.18
N SER A 237 -3.86 -6.58 -31.01
CA SER A 237 -3.69 -8.03 -30.88
C SER A 237 -2.47 -8.43 -30.05
N TYR A 238 -1.77 -7.47 -29.44
CA TYR A 238 -0.57 -7.76 -28.66
C TYR A 238 -0.91 -8.64 -27.46
N GLN A 239 -0.16 -9.72 -27.32
CA GLN A 239 -0.17 -10.57 -26.14
C GLN A 239 1.24 -10.61 -25.59
N ILE A 240 1.34 -10.58 -24.27
CA ILE A 240 2.63 -10.74 -23.58
C ILE A 240 3.21 -12.10 -23.99
N PRO A 241 4.41 -12.14 -24.58
CA PRO A 241 5.04 -13.40 -24.95
C PRO A 241 5.23 -14.34 -23.74
N ASP A 242 4.99 -15.64 -23.94
CA ASP A 242 5.17 -16.66 -22.89
C ASP A 242 6.61 -16.64 -22.30
N SER A 243 7.58 -16.15 -23.06
CA SER A 243 8.98 -16.03 -22.66
C SER A 243 9.24 -15.05 -21.50
N TYR A 244 8.26 -14.24 -21.10
CA TYR A 244 8.34 -13.38 -19.91
C TYR A 244 7.78 -14.05 -18.65
N ASN A 245 7.29 -15.30 -18.74
CA ASN A 245 6.67 -16.04 -17.64
C ASN A 245 5.57 -15.27 -16.90
N TYR A 246 4.87 -14.36 -17.60
CA TYR A 246 3.82 -13.55 -17.01
C TYR A 246 2.58 -14.41 -16.70
N PRO A 247 2.07 -14.42 -15.46
CA PRO A 247 0.95 -15.30 -15.09
C PRO A 247 -0.33 -14.95 -15.84
N LYS A 248 -0.93 -15.92 -16.53
CA LYS A 248 -2.17 -15.74 -17.32
C LYS A 248 -3.39 -15.29 -16.50
N LYS A 249 -3.36 -15.51 -15.18
CA LYS A 249 -4.42 -15.06 -14.25
C LYS A 249 -4.32 -13.57 -13.89
N MET A 250 -3.26 -12.88 -14.32
CA MET A 250 -2.99 -11.45 -14.03
C MET A 250 -3.21 -10.55 -15.26
N LEU A 251 -3.85 -11.09 -16.31
CA LEU A 251 -4.29 -10.39 -17.53
C LEU A 251 -5.76 -10.00 -17.43
#